data_AF-A0A9J7K983-F1
#
_entry.id   AF-A0A9J7K983-F1
#
_cell.length_a   1.000
_cell.length_b   1.000
_cell.length_c   1.000
_cell.angle_alpha   90.00
_cell.angle_beta   90.00
_cell.angle_gamma   90.00
#
_symmetry.space_group_name_H-M   'P 1'
#
loop_
_entity.id
_entity.type
_entity.pdbx_description
1 polymer ?
#
loop_
_entity_poly.entity_id
_entity_poly.type
_entity_poly.pdbx_seq_one_letter_code
_entity_poly.pdbx_strand_id
1 'polypeptide(L)'
;MDPPSALLPTCVPWQGLLLTASLLAMCNVPTTAEATTESVPPAVLEGSSVLLLAHNLPGNLSAYHWFKGEKPLDKNLIVTYDITSQEMKRGKLHDGRETLYPNGSLMLQNVTLKQSGIYNLNIQSAESDQKSVLVEVFVYPRLSKPSIRSNGTTAVEGQEAVELTCDPPFLKTTYVWRLNGKELPGDNNVSLSQSNTTLTLLKVSRHFTGHYECEVQNPLSAFRSNPFTLDVYYGPDTPKIFPPYKYFEEGQSLWLSCQATSYPEAQYSWIINGKPRKSDQEVFIHKVSPSNSGLYTCLVNNPTTGRDNFKVKEVTVVEKLRKPHIQIKNKTVLEHHFVDLTCVSENPGISIWWTFNNKRLKTTDRVVFTLNNRSLTIGPITKEDAGAYQCEVSNPFNSRLSDPVSLAVLYEPSKRNYPISAPMAAALVVEFLAGLAILGGLAYFVFFKKLHTRAETEKAASAKKAGDKGDYKSIPT
;
A
#
# COMPACT_ATOMS: atom_id res chain seq x y z
N MET A 1 -49.37 -58.94 49.40
CA MET A 1 -48.24 -58.99 48.45
C MET A 1 -48.41 -57.80 47.51
N ASP A 2 -47.56 -56.78 47.66
CA ASP A 2 -47.32 -55.74 46.63
C ASP A 2 -46.53 -56.34 45.43
N PRO A 3 -46.17 -55.56 44.38
CA PRO A 3 -46.96 -54.95 43.29
C PRO A 3 -46.39 -55.47 41.92
N PRO A 4 -46.43 -54.81 40.71
CA PRO A 4 -45.83 -53.48 40.45
C PRO A 4 -46.36 -52.60 39.26
N SER A 5 -45.92 -51.32 39.33
CA SER A 5 -45.41 -50.44 38.26
C SER A 5 -46.29 -49.64 37.27
N ALA A 6 -46.03 -48.33 37.30
CA ALA A 6 -46.41 -47.27 36.37
C ALA A 6 -45.41 -47.08 35.21
N LEU A 7 -45.85 -46.40 34.13
CA LEU A 7 -44.99 -45.73 33.15
C LEU A 7 -45.53 -44.32 32.82
N LEU A 8 -44.60 -43.36 32.75
CA LEU A 8 -44.73 -41.93 32.45
C LEU A 8 -44.99 -41.62 30.96
N PRO A 9 -45.51 -40.42 30.62
CA PRO A 9 -45.26 -39.77 29.34
C PRO A 9 -44.14 -38.73 29.42
N THR A 10 -43.37 -38.67 28.34
CA THR A 10 -42.12 -37.93 28.12
C THR A 10 -42.33 -36.50 27.61
N CYS A 11 -41.39 -35.60 27.91
CA CYS A 11 -41.28 -34.25 27.34
C CYS A 11 -39.95 -34.12 26.58
N VAL A 12 -39.98 -33.55 25.37
CA VAL A 12 -38.86 -33.49 24.41
C VAL A 12 -38.11 -32.14 24.52
N PRO A 13 -36.77 -32.07 24.39
CA PRO A 13 -36.02 -30.82 24.51
C PRO A 13 -35.96 -30.02 23.20
N TRP A 14 -35.95 -28.70 23.33
CA TRP A 14 -35.92 -27.70 22.25
C TRP A 14 -34.50 -27.26 21.87
N GLN A 15 -34.28 -26.98 20.59
CA GLN A 15 -33.15 -26.20 20.08
C GLN A 15 -33.63 -25.31 18.91
N GLY A 16 -33.45 -23.99 19.03
CA GLY A 16 -33.40 -23.05 17.89
C GLY A 16 -34.63 -22.16 17.66
N LEU A 17 -34.40 -20.83 17.73
CA LEU A 17 -35.29 -19.69 17.48
C LEU A 17 -36.26 -19.81 16.29
N LEU A 18 -37.50 -19.30 16.47
CA LEU A 18 -38.04 -18.15 15.72
C LEU A 18 -39.37 -17.65 16.35
N LEU A 19 -39.54 -16.33 16.37
CA LEU A 19 -40.75 -15.63 16.81
C LEU A 19 -41.96 -16.00 15.94
N THR A 20 -43.02 -16.51 16.56
CA THR A 20 -44.41 -16.14 16.24
C THR A 20 -45.30 -16.40 17.45
N ALA A 21 -46.15 -15.42 17.76
CA ALA A 21 -47.17 -15.50 18.78
C ALA A 21 -48.13 -16.68 18.54
N SER A 22 -48.40 -17.46 19.59
CA SER A 22 -49.59 -18.30 19.68
C SER A 22 -49.93 -18.55 21.14
N LEU A 23 -50.98 -17.85 21.59
CA LEU A 23 -51.84 -18.30 22.67
C LEU A 23 -52.35 -19.70 22.32
N LEU A 24 -52.27 -20.66 23.23
CA LEU A 24 -53.37 -21.57 23.57
C LEU A 24 -53.02 -22.56 24.69
N ALA A 25 -54.05 -22.78 25.52
CA ALA A 25 -54.28 -23.92 26.41
C ALA A 25 -53.43 -24.00 27.70
N MET A 26 -53.79 -23.15 28.67
CA MET A 26 -53.57 -23.44 30.08
C MET A 26 -54.39 -24.69 30.47
N CYS A 27 -53.69 -25.77 30.84
CA CYS A 27 -54.27 -26.80 31.70
C CYS A 27 -54.49 -26.18 33.08
N ASN A 28 -55.70 -25.69 33.34
CA ASN A 28 -56.10 -25.24 34.67
C ASN A 28 -56.26 -26.47 35.59
N VAL A 29 -55.20 -26.83 36.29
CA VAL A 29 -55.30 -27.47 37.61
C VAL A 29 -55.70 -26.36 38.58
N PRO A 30 -56.62 -26.55 39.55
CA PRO A 30 -56.79 -25.57 40.62
C PRO A 30 -55.49 -25.51 41.41
N THR A 31 -54.62 -24.58 41.04
CA THR A 31 -53.39 -24.31 41.75
C THR A 31 -53.83 -23.50 42.95
N THR A 32 -53.95 -24.12 44.12
CA THR A 32 -53.76 -23.35 45.36
C THR A 32 -52.41 -22.69 45.22
N ALA A 33 -52.42 -21.39 44.89
CA ALA A 33 -51.19 -20.65 44.63
C ALA A 33 -50.32 -20.74 45.89
N GLU A 34 -49.10 -21.25 45.74
CA GLU A 34 -48.20 -21.38 46.87
C GLU A 34 -47.70 -20.01 47.33
N ALA A 35 -47.45 -19.87 48.62
CA ALA A 35 -46.85 -18.67 49.19
C ALA A 35 -45.48 -18.38 48.54
N THR A 36 -45.32 -17.18 48.01
CA THR A 36 -44.10 -16.70 47.35
C THR A 36 -43.70 -15.34 47.88
N THR A 37 -42.42 -14.99 47.76
CA THR A 37 -41.90 -13.67 48.10
C THR A 37 -41.10 -13.10 46.93
N GLU A 38 -41.15 -11.79 46.75
CA GLU A 38 -40.36 -11.07 45.75
C GLU A 38 -39.82 -9.75 46.32
N SER A 39 -38.69 -9.29 45.81
CA SER A 39 -38.15 -7.97 46.13
C SER A 39 -38.62 -6.95 45.09
N VAL A 40 -39.21 -5.86 45.56
CA VAL A 40 -39.77 -4.80 44.72
C VAL A 40 -39.14 -3.45 45.10
N PRO A 41 -38.29 -2.88 44.23
CA PRO A 41 -37.74 -3.47 43.00
C PRO A 41 -36.73 -4.60 43.28
N PRO A 42 -36.36 -5.43 42.28
CA PRO A 42 -35.44 -6.57 42.48
C PRO A 42 -34.04 -6.19 42.96
N ALA A 43 -33.61 -4.98 42.66
CA ALA A 43 -32.35 -4.40 43.12
C ALA A 43 -32.50 -2.91 43.38
N VAL A 44 -31.76 -2.41 44.36
CA VAL A 44 -31.81 -1.00 44.79
C VAL A 44 -30.42 -0.41 45.00
N LEU A 45 -30.32 0.91 44.88
CA LEU A 45 -29.13 1.65 45.29
C LEU A 45 -29.15 1.88 46.80
N GLU A 46 -27.96 1.95 47.40
CA GLU A 46 -27.79 2.34 48.80
C GLU A 46 -28.54 3.65 49.12
N GLY A 47 -29.16 3.69 50.30
CA GLY A 47 -30.03 4.77 50.76
C GLY A 47 -31.47 4.72 50.23
N SER A 48 -31.80 3.77 49.36
CA SER A 48 -33.17 3.58 48.85
C SER A 48 -33.98 2.66 49.78
N SER A 49 -35.25 2.42 49.42
CA SER A 49 -36.12 1.46 50.10
C SER A 49 -36.46 0.29 49.18
N VAL A 50 -36.64 -0.91 49.75
CA VAL A 50 -37.08 -2.12 49.02
C VAL A 50 -38.20 -2.80 49.81
N LEU A 51 -39.24 -3.22 49.11
CA LEU A 51 -40.34 -3.99 49.67
C LEU A 51 -40.12 -5.48 49.39
N LEU A 52 -40.10 -6.29 50.43
CA LEU A 52 -40.21 -7.75 50.33
C LEU A 52 -41.69 -8.10 50.34
N LEU A 53 -42.25 -8.22 49.15
CA LEU A 53 -43.67 -8.43 48.94
C LEU A 53 -43.98 -9.92 49.09
N ALA A 54 -44.92 -10.23 49.99
CA ALA A 54 -45.42 -11.59 50.20
C ALA A 54 -46.72 -11.80 49.43
N HIS A 55 -46.80 -12.91 48.70
CA HIS A 55 -47.93 -13.27 47.84
C HIS A 55 -48.53 -14.60 48.27
N ASN A 56 -49.83 -14.77 48.02
CA ASN A 56 -50.55 -16.05 48.20
C ASN A 56 -50.37 -16.66 49.59
N LEU A 57 -50.33 -15.82 50.63
CA LEU A 57 -50.26 -16.29 52.01
C LEU A 57 -51.57 -17.00 52.38
N PRO A 58 -51.53 -18.16 53.08
CA PRO A 58 -52.73 -18.85 53.54
C PRO A 58 -53.61 -17.98 54.44
N GLY A 59 -54.90 -18.29 54.55
CA GLY A 59 -55.82 -17.56 55.45
C GLY A 59 -55.74 -17.97 56.92
N ASN A 60 -55.38 -19.23 57.22
CA ASN A 60 -55.36 -19.78 58.59
C ASN A 60 -54.00 -19.61 59.27
N LEU A 61 -53.57 -18.37 59.45
CA LEU A 61 -52.23 -18.03 59.98
C LEU A 61 -52.31 -17.42 61.38
N SER A 62 -51.32 -17.75 62.22
CA SER A 62 -51.18 -17.18 63.56
C SER A 62 -50.09 -16.11 63.64
N ALA A 63 -49.01 -16.25 62.85
CA ALA A 63 -47.90 -15.29 62.85
C ALA A 63 -47.07 -15.27 61.55
N TYR A 64 -46.39 -14.15 61.32
CA TYR A 64 -45.32 -14.00 60.34
C TYR A 64 -43.99 -13.74 61.04
N HIS A 65 -42.92 -14.41 60.61
CA HIS A 65 -41.57 -14.18 61.12
C HIS A 65 -40.61 -13.91 59.97
N TRP A 66 -39.95 -12.76 59.99
CA TRP A 66 -38.89 -12.45 59.04
C TRP A 66 -37.52 -12.68 59.68
N PHE A 67 -36.68 -13.45 58.99
CA PHE A 67 -35.32 -13.74 59.37
C PHE A 67 -34.34 -13.28 58.29
N LYS A 68 -33.13 -12.91 58.70
CA LYS A 68 -32.02 -12.71 57.76
C LYS A 68 -31.25 -14.02 57.55
N GLY A 69 -31.10 -14.44 56.30
CA GLY A 69 -30.47 -15.69 55.89
C GLY A 69 -31.47 -16.81 55.59
N GLU A 70 -30.96 -17.93 55.07
CA GLU A 70 -31.79 -19.03 54.57
C GLU A 70 -32.57 -19.77 55.68
N LYS A 71 -32.04 -19.84 56.89
CA LYS A 71 -32.62 -20.63 57.99
C LYS A 71 -33.27 -19.72 59.05
N PRO A 72 -34.46 -20.09 59.56
CA PRO A 72 -35.17 -19.34 60.59
C PRO A 72 -34.53 -19.59 61.97
N LEU A 73 -33.38 -18.95 62.21
CA LEU A 73 -32.66 -19.02 63.48
C LEU A 73 -33.02 -17.81 64.34
N ASP A 74 -33.29 -17.99 65.63
CA ASP A 74 -33.65 -16.89 66.55
C ASP A 74 -32.63 -15.74 66.59
N LYS A 75 -31.34 -16.05 66.42
CA LYS A 75 -30.27 -15.03 66.34
C LYS A 75 -30.40 -14.12 65.11
N ASN A 76 -31.12 -14.58 64.09
CA ASN A 76 -31.34 -13.91 62.82
C ASN A 76 -32.74 -13.30 62.69
N LEU A 77 -33.59 -13.41 63.73
CA LEU A 77 -34.94 -12.87 63.71
C LEU A 77 -34.87 -11.34 63.57
N ILE A 78 -35.56 -10.82 62.56
CA ILE A 78 -35.72 -9.39 62.31
C ILE A 78 -36.99 -8.92 63.02
N VAL A 79 -38.13 -9.54 62.73
CA VAL A 79 -39.42 -9.09 63.24
C VAL A 79 -40.45 -10.21 63.18
N THR A 80 -41.36 -10.21 64.15
CA THR A 80 -42.54 -11.09 64.21
C THR A 80 -43.79 -10.23 64.19
N TYR A 81 -44.81 -10.63 63.44
CA TYR A 81 -46.17 -10.08 63.54
C TYR A 81 -47.12 -11.17 64.01
N ASP A 82 -47.75 -10.94 65.15
CA ASP A 82 -48.78 -11.81 65.71
C ASP A 82 -50.13 -11.37 65.14
N ILE A 83 -50.76 -12.23 64.35
CA ILE A 83 -52.00 -11.90 63.63
C ILE A 83 -53.17 -11.81 64.61
N THR A 84 -53.12 -12.55 65.72
CA THR A 84 -54.21 -12.61 66.70
C THR A 84 -54.25 -11.35 67.55
N SER A 85 -53.09 -10.89 68.05
CA SER A 85 -53.01 -9.65 68.83
C SER A 85 -52.83 -8.39 67.96
N GLN A 86 -52.54 -8.56 66.67
CA GLN A 86 -52.15 -7.48 65.75
C GLN A 86 -50.90 -6.71 66.21
N GLU A 87 -50.04 -7.35 66.98
CA GLU A 87 -48.83 -6.73 67.53
C GLU A 87 -47.57 -7.14 66.76
N MET A 88 -46.65 -6.19 66.64
CA MET A 88 -45.32 -6.42 66.10
C MET A 88 -44.30 -6.57 67.24
N LYS A 89 -43.54 -7.66 67.21
CA LYS A 89 -42.44 -7.96 68.14
C LYS A 89 -41.11 -7.88 67.41
N ARG A 90 -40.20 -7.04 67.91
CA ARG A 90 -38.86 -6.85 67.32
C ARG A 90 -37.94 -8.02 67.65
N GLY A 91 -37.23 -8.51 66.64
CA GLY A 91 -36.18 -9.51 66.78
C GLY A 91 -34.80 -8.91 67.07
N LYS A 92 -33.79 -9.78 67.19
CA LYS A 92 -32.40 -9.37 67.52
C LYS A 92 -31.71 -8.59 66.40
N LEU A 93 -32.11 -8.80 65.15
CA LEU A 93 -31.54 -8.09 63.98
C LEU A 93 -32.37 -6.89 63.54
N HIS A 94 -33.43 -6.53 64.26
CA HIS A 94 -34.19 -5.31 63.98
C HIS A 94 -33.31 -4.08 64.24
N ASP A 95 -33.04 -3.27 63.22
CA ASP A 95 -32.20 -2.08 63.36
C ASP A 95 -32.97 -0.75 63.20
N GLY A 96 -34.29 -0.85 62.95
CA GLY A 96 -35.20 0.31 62.92
C GLY A 96 -35.53 0.76 61.50
N ARG A 97 -34.93 0.13 60.49
CA ARG A 97 -35.23 0.35 59.07
C ARG A 97 -36.39 -0.51 58.56
N GLU A 98 -36.81 -1.47 59.36
CA GLU A 98 -37.80 -2.47 59.00
C GLU A 98 -39.21 -2.03 59.40
N THR A 99 -40.16 -2.16 58.47
CA THR A 99 -41.59 -1.98 58.75
C THR A 99 -42.34 -3.18 58.21
N LEU A 100 -42.93 -3.97 59.11
CA LEU A 100 -43.73 -5.14 58.76
C LEU A 100 -45.20 -4.73 58.59
N TYR A 101 -45.78 -5.11 57.46
CA TYR A 101 -47.19 -4.87 57.16
C TYR A 101 -48.07 -6.07 57.58
N PRO A 102 -49.35 -5.85 57.89
CA PRO A 102 -50.28 -6.92 58.25
C PRO A 102 -50.48 -8.00 57.17
N ASN A 103 -50.13 -7.71 55.91
CA ASN A 103 -50.16 -8.69 54.81
C ASN A 103 -48.89 -9.57 54.74
N GLY A 104 -48.04 -9.55 55.77
CA GLY A 104 -46.79 -10.32 55.83
C GLY A 104 -45.61 -9.72 55.07
N SER A 105 -45.79 -8.60 54.35
CA SER A 105 -44.72 -7.96 53.57
C SER A 105 -43.81 -7.09 54.45
N LEU A 106 -42.52 -7.05 54.13
CA LEU A 106 -41.51 -6.31 54.89
C LEU A 106 -40.91 -5.17 54.08
N MET A 107 -41.06 -3.92 54.51
CA MET A 107 -40.32 -2.79 53.95
C MET A 107 -38.98 -2.63 54.65
N LEU A 108 -37.91 -2.50 53.87
CA LEU A 108 -36.59 -2.10 54.34
C LEU A 108 -36.30 -0.69 53.80
N GLN A 109 -36.13 0.28 54.69
CA GLN A 109 -35.85 1.68 54.32
C GLN A 109 -34.38 2.05 54.50
N ASN A 110 -33.88 2.98 53.69
CA ASN A 110 -32.50 3.49 53.80
C ASN A 110 -31.46 2.36 53.89
N VAL A 111 -31.54 1.41 52.94
CA VAL A 111 -30.72 0.20 52.94
C VAL A 111 -29.24 0.52 52.70
N THR A 112 -28.34 -0.21 53.36
CA THR A 112 -26.90 -0.16 53.09
C THR A 112 -26.43 -1.43 52.40
N LEU A 113 -25.18 -1.47 51.94
CA LEU A 113 -24.59 -2.69 51.36
C LEU A 113 -24.67 -3.92 52.30
N LYS A 114 -24.78 -3.72 53.61
CA LYS A 114 -24.95 -4.78 54.61
C LYS A 114 -26.32 -5.45 54.57
N GLN A 115 -27.34 -4.79 54.02
CA GLN A 115 -28.70 -5.34 53.87
C GLN A 115 -28.83 -6.26 52.65
N SER A 116 -27.81 -6.38 51.80
CA SER A 116 -27.86 -7.37 50.71
C SER A 116 -27.75 -8.80 51.27
N GLY A 117 -28.50 -9.72 50.66
CA GLY A 117 -28.51 -11.14 51.00
C GLY A 117 -29.91 -11.76 51.00
N ILE A 118 -29.99 -13.00 51.45
CA ILE A 118 -31.23 -13.77 51.51
C ILE A 118 -32.02 -13.42 52.78
N TYR A 119 -33.33 -13.30 52.65
CA TYR A 119 -34.29 -13.13 53.72
C TYR A 119 -35.30 -14.28 53.69
N ASN A 120 -35.68 -14.78 54.85
CA ASN A 120 -36.62 -15.88 55.01
C ASN A 120 -37.89 -15.39 55.70
N LEU A 121 -39.01 -15.49 55.00
CA LEU A 121 -40.34 -15.36 55.58
C LEU A 121 -40.79 -16.74 56.04
N ASN A 122 -40.83 -16.93 57.35
CA ASN A 122 -41.43 -18.09 57.98
C ASN A 122 -42.87 -17.77 58.37
N ILE A 123 -43.78 -18.58 57.86
CA ILE A 123 -45.23 -18.45 57.98
C ILE A 123 -45.70 -19.52 58.97
N GLN A 124 -46.35 -19.10 60.07
CA GLN A 124 -46.87 -20.01 61.08
C GLN A 124 -48.40 -20.13 60.99
N SER A 125 -48.92 -21.35 60.89
CA SER A 125 -50.36 -21.63 60.91
C SER A 125 -50.94 -21.57 62.33
N ALA A 126 -52.28 -21.52 62.45
CA ALA A 126 -52.93 -21.67 63.76
C ALA A 126 -52.67 -23.04 64.42
N GLU A 127 -52.36 -24.06 63.61
CA GLU A 127 -52.01 -25.43 64.04
C GLU A 127 -50.51 -25.58 64.35
N SER A 128 -49.75 -24.48 64.32
CA SER A 128 -48.30 -24.42 64.53
C SER A 128 -47.44 -25.09 63.44
N ASP A 129 -48.00 -25.36 62.26
CA ASP A 129 -47.21 -25.70 61.09
C ASP A 129 -46.41 -24.50 60.61
N GLN A 130 -45.21 -24.74 60.11
CA GLN A 130 -44.32 -23.69 59.61
C GLN A 130 -43.93 -23.94 58.16
N LYS A 131 -44.05 -22.90 57.32
CA LYS A 131 -43.54 -22.89 55.94
C LYS A 131 -42.59 -21.72 55.75
N SER A 132 -41.45 -21.94 55.09
CA SER A 132 -40.49 -20.88 54.80
C SER A 132 -40.48 -20.52 53.32
N VAL A 133 -40.37 -19.23 53.02
CA VAL A 133 -40.24 -18.69 51.67
C VAL A 133 -39.06 -17.71 51.64
N LEU A 134 -38.22 -17.80 50.62
CA LEU A 134 -36.97 -17.04 50.54
C LEU A 134 -37.06 -15.93 49.49
N VAL A 135 -36.48 -14.77 49.80
CA VAL A 135 -36.27 -13.67 48.84
C VAL A 135 -34.85 -13.14 48.97
N GLU A 136 -34.21 -12.84 47.84
CA GLU A 136 -32.88 -12.23 47.82
C GLU A 136 -32.97 -10.72 47.58
N VAL A 137 -32.17 -9.96 48.32
CA VAL A 137 -32.08 -8.51 48.24
C VAL A 137 -30.71 -8.11 47.69
N PHE A 138 -30.70 -7.41 46.56
CA PHE A 138 -29.51 -6.86 45.96
C PHE A 138 -29.41 -5.35 46.23
N VAL A 139 -28.39 -4.95 46.99
CA VAL A 139 -28.09 -3.53 47.24
C VAL A 139 -26.77 -3.17 46.59
N TYR A 140 -26.80 -2.19 45.69
CA TYR A 140 -25.64 -1.68 44.97
C TYR A 140 -25.22 -0.30 45.48
N PRO A 141 -23.92 0.04 45.44
CA PRO A 141 -23.46 1.36 45.88
C PRO A 141 -23.96 2.46 44.94
N ARG A 142 -24.11 3.69 45.46
CA ARG A 142 -24.31 4.86 44.61
C ARG A 142 -23.00 5.22 43.93
N LEU A 143 -22.97 5.11 42.62
CA LEU A 143 -21.84 5.54 41.81
C LEU A 143 -21.91 7.05 41.58
N SER A 144 -20.74 7.67 41.40
CA SER A 144 -20.59 9.04 40.94
C SER A 144 -19.63 9.07 39.76
N LYS A 145 -19.57 10.22 39.08
CA LYS A 145 -18.69 10.40 37.92
C LYS A 145 -17.22 10.21 38.35
N PRO A 146 -16.49 9.22 37.80
CA PRO A 146 -15.11 8.99 38.18
C PRO A 146 -14.17 10.01 37.52
N SER A 147 -12.91 10.02 37.97
CA SER A 147 -11.82 10.80 37.39
C SER A 147 -10.58 9.91 37.20
N ILE A 148 -9.71 10.28 36.25
CA ILE A 148 -8.46 9.56 36.02
C ILE A 148 -7.31 10.33 36.66
N ARG A 149 -6.57 9.68 37.55
CA ARG A 149 -5.28 10.14 38.06
C ARG A 149 -4.16 9.41 37.32
N SER A 150 -3.11 10.14 36.95
CA SER A 150 -1.96 9.57 36.23
C SER A 150 -0.63 10.04 36.83
N ASN A 151 0.43 9.26 36.61
CA ASN A 151 1.81 9.68 36.87
C ASN A 151 2.36 10.69 35.84
N GLY A 152 1.73 10.84 34.67
CA GLY A 152 2.15 11.80 33.66
C GLY A 152 1.17 11.91 32.49
N THR A 153 1.09 13.10 31.88
CA THR A 153 0.27 13.34 30.67
C THR A 153 1.03 13.04 29.37
N THR A 154 2.33 12.80 29.47
CA THR A 154 3.22 12.54 28.34
C THR A 154 4.11 11.35 28.63
N ALA A 155 4.44 10.57 27.62
CA ALA A 155 5.38 9.45 27.73
C ALA A 155 6.30 9.38 26.51
N VAL A 156 7.47 8.78 26.66
CA VAL A 156 8.39 8.52 25.53
C VAL A 156 8.31 7.05 25.16
N GLU A 157 8.12 6.75 23.87
CA GLU A 157 8.00 5.39 23.35
C GLU A 157 9.18 4.51 23.78
N GLY A 158 8.91 3.42 24.48
CA GLY A 158 9.92 2.47 24.99
C GLY A 158 10.68 2.92 26.25
N GLN A 159 10.25 4.00 26.92
CA GLN A 159 10.74 4.38 28.25
C GLN A 159 9.79 3.89 29.36
N GLU A 160 9.63 4.65 30.45
CA GLU A 160 8.90 4.27 31.65
C GLU A 160 7.43 3.93 31.40
N ALA A 161 6.89 3.09 32.28
CA ALA A 161 5.49 2.71 32.24
C ALA A 161 4.58 3.87 32.66
N VAL A 162 3.42 3.97 32.02
CA VAL A 162 2.38 4.94 32.38
C VAL A 162 1.30 4.23 33.19
N GLU A 163 0.93 4.82 34.32
CA GLU A 163 -0.13 4.31 35.17
C GLU A 163 -1.30 5.28 35.19
N LEU A 164 -2.50 4.77 34.89
CA LEU A 164 -3.76 5.50 34.99
C LEU A 164 -4.62 4.81 36.05
N THR A 165 -5.08 5.55 37.05
CA THR A 165 -5.96 5.06 38.12
C THR A 165 -7.31 5.74 38.04
N CYS A 166 -8.39 4.96 38.13
CA CYS A 166 -9.75 5.46 38.16
C CYS A 166 -10.14 5.73 39.63
N ASP A 167 -10.42 6.98 39.96
CA ASP A 167 -10.78 7.44 41.30
C ASP A 167 -12.19 8.04 41.36
N PRO A 168 -12.89 7.92 42.51
CA PRO A 168 -12.52 7.11 43.67
C PRO A 168 -12.82 5.62 43.45
N PRO A 169 -12.27 4.71 44.28
CA PRO A 169 -12.64 3.31 44.24
C PRO A 169 -14.05 3.08 44.84
N PHE A 170 -14.95 2.55 44.01
CA PHE A 170 -16.25 1.98 44.37
C PHE A 170 -16.14 0.47 44.65
N LEU A 171 -16.73 0.02 45.77
CA LEU A 171 -16.84 -1.39 46.14
C LEU A 171 -17.87 -2.14 45.27
N LYS A 172 -17.74 -3.46 45.09
CA LYS A 172 -18.71 -4.29 44.33
C LYS A 172 -19.11 -3.70 42.96
N THR A 173 -18.17 -3.06 42.29
CA THR A 173 -18.39 -2.34 41.03
C THR A 173 -17.38 -2.85 40.00
N THR A 174 -17.75 -2.84 38.73
CA THR A 174 -16.86 -3.23 37.63
C THR A 174 -16.25 -1.99 36.98
N TYR A 175 -14.99 -2.10 36.57
CA TYR A 175 -14.23 -1.05 35.91
C TYR A 175 -13.88 -1.48 34.50
N VAL A 176 -14.14 -0.59 33.54
CA VAL A 176 -13.83 -0.79 32.14
C VAL A 176 -12.99 0.39 31.66
N TRP A 177 -11.79 0.11 31.14
CA TRP A 177 -10.92 1.11 30.54
C TRP A 177 -11.17 1.20 29.05
N ARG A 178 -11.23 2.43 28.54
CA ARG A 178 -11.43 2.71 27.12
C ARG A 178 -10.33 3.62 26.59
N LEU A 179 -9.88 3.34 25.37
CA LEU A 179 -9.02 4.21 24.56
C LEU A 179 -9.77 4.58 23.29
N ASN A 180 -9.95 5.88 23.06
CA ASN A 180 -10.67 6.42 21.91
C ASN A 180 -12.07 5.77 21.74
N GLY A 181 -12.77 5.56 22.86
CA GLY A 181 -14.09 4.94 22.94
C GLY A 181 -14.11 3.40 22.91
N LYS A 182 -13.00 2.74 22.53
CA LYS A 182 -12.90 1.27 22.47
C LYS A 182 -12.38 0.70 23.79
N GLU A 183 -12.98 -0.39 24.25
CA GLU A 183 -12.50 -1.12 25.44
C GLU A 183 -11.08 -1.67 25.23
N LEU A 184 -10.24 -1.48 26.25
CA LEU A 184 -8.87 -1.96 26.29
C LEU A 184 -8.83 -3.33 26.98
N PRO A 185 -8.53 -4.43 26.26
CA PRO A 185 -8.27 -5.70 26.90
C PRO A 185 -6.90 -5.66 27.61
N GLY A 186 -6.78 -6.42 28.70
CA GLY A 186 -5.47 -6.75 29.25
C GLY A 186 -4.71 -7.64 28.28
N ASP A 187 -3.52 -7.23 27.86
CA ASP A 187 -2.64 -7.96 26.94
C ASP A 187 -1.16 -7.70 27.32
N ASN A 188 -0.19 -8.26 26.60
CA ASN A 188 1.24 -8.20 26.96
C ASN A 188 1.79 -6.78 27.21
N ASN A 189 1.21 -5.74 26.60
CA ASN A 189 1.65 -4.35 26.76
C ASN A 189 0.73 -3.51 27.67
N VAL A 190 -0.40 -4.07 28.11
CA VAL A 190 -1.45 -3.41 28.88
C VAL A 190 -1.85 -4.29 30.05
N SER A 191 -1.43 -3.93 31.25
CA SER A 191 -1.75 -4.65 32.48
C SER A 191 -2.88 -3.96 33.23
N LEU A 192 -3.83 -4.74 33.76
CA LEU A 192 -4.90 -4.27 34.62
C LEU A 192 -4.66 -4.80 36.04
N SER A 193 -4.91 -3.96 37.05
CA SER A 193 -4.92 -4.42 38.44
C SER A 193 -6.00 -5.49 38.67
N GLN A 194 -5.92 -6.24 39.77
CA GLN A 194 -6.91 -7.30 40.08
C GLN A 194 -8.37 -6.79 40.12
N SER A 195 -8.57 -5.52 40.46
CA SER A 195 -9.87 -4.84 40.49
C SER A 195 -10.16 -4.00 39.24
N ASN A 196 -9.28 -4.03 38.23
CA ASN A 196 -9.30 -3.18 37.03
C ASN A 196 -9.34 -1.67 37.33
N THR A 197 -9.04 -1.25 38.56
CA THR A 197 -9.05 0.16 38.98
C THR A 197 -7.85 0.93 38.43
N THR A 198 -6.78 0.21 38.10
CA THR A 198 -5.52 0.79 37.59
C THR A 198 -5.15 0.09 36.29
N LEU A 199 -4.84 0.89 35.29
CA LEU A 199 -4.34 0.50 33.98
C LEU A 199 -2.85 0.87 33.91
N THR A 200 -1.99 -0.10 33.64
CA THR A 200 -0.55 0.10 33.49
C THR A 200 -0.12 -0.22 32.06
N LEU A 201 0.43 0.77 31.36
CA LEU A 201 1.02 0.61 30.03
C LEU A 201 2.50 0.25 30.18
N LEU A 202 2.85 -1.03 30.03
CA LEU A 202 4.18 -1.56 30.34
C LEU A 202 5.23 -1.15 29.30
N LYS A 203 4.92 -1.37 28.02
CA LYS A 203 5.79 -1.00 26.89
C LYS A 203 5.09 0.04 26.05
N VAL A 204 5.25 1.31 26.45
CA VAL A 204 4.57 2.42 25.80
C VAL A 204 5.00 2.49 24.33
N SER A 205 4.02 2.48 23.43
CA SER A 205 4.21 2.70 21.99
C SER A 205 3.37 3.88 21.53
N ARG A 206 3.72 4.46 20.38
CA ARG A 206 2.98 5.60 19.80
C ARG A 206 1.47 5.33 19.55
N HIS A 207 1.08 4.07 19.47
CA HIS A 207 -0.32 3.64 19.30
C HIS A 207 -1.17 3.80 20.57
N PHE A 208 -0.55 4.05 21.73
CA PHE A 208 -1.24 4.37 22.97
C PHE A 208 -1.55 5.85 23.12
N THR A 209 -1.22 6.68 22.13
CA THR A 209 -1.67 8.07 22.09
C THR A 209 -3.19 8.12 21.96
N GLY A 210 -3.85 8.93 22.79
CA GLY A 210 -5.29 9.16 22.66
C GLY A 210 -5.99 9.50 23.96
N HIS A 211 -7.31 9.40 23.90
CA HIS A 211 -8.22 9.75 24.99
C HIS A 211 -8.63 8.51 25.77
N TYR A 212 -8.21 8.45 27.02
CA TYR A 212 -8.53 7.42 27.97
C TYR A 212 -9.76 7.81 28.79
N GLU A 213 -10.68 6.88 28.94
CA GLU A 213 -11.85 7.02 29.81
C GLU A 213 -11.95 5.78 30.69
N CYS A 214 -12.26 5.97 31.97
CA CYS A 214 -12.64 4.87 32.85
C CYS A 214 -14.14 4.91 33.06
N GLU A 215 -14.77 3.74 32.90
CA GLU A 215 -16.19 3.53 33.11
C GLU A 215 -16.37 2.68 34.36
N VAL A 216 -17.14 3.19 35.32
CA VAL A 216 -17.53 2.48 36.54
C VAL A 216 -19.00 2.10 36.42
N GLN A 217 -19.30 0.81 36.59
CA GLN A 217 -20.67 0.34 36.44
C GLN A 217 -21.04 -0.76 37.43
N ASN A 218 -22.30 -0.72 37.83
CA ASN A 218 -23.02 -1.77 38.53
C ASN A 218 -24.33 -2.06 37.76
N PRO A 219 -25.11 -3.08 38.12
CA PRO A 219 -26.33 -3.44 37.38
C PRO A 219 -27.41 -2.36 37.28
N LEU A 220 -27.31 -1.28 38.07
CA LEU A 220 -28.30 -0.19 38.10
C LEU A 220 -27.79 1.13 37.50
N SER A 221 -26.47 1.31 37.36
CA SER A 221 -25.88 2.59 36.98
C SER A 221 -24.50 2.41 36.36
N ALA A 222 -24.17 3.28 35.41
CA ALA A 222 -22.86 3.36 34.78
C ALA A 222 -22.46 4.84 34.62
N PHE A 223 -21.21 5.17 34.94
CA PHE A 223 -20.64 6.50 34.79
C PHE A 223 -19.26 6.45 34.14
N ARG A 224 -18.98 7.43 33.27
CA ARG A 224 -17.68 7.59 32.61
C ARG A 224 -16.96 8.83 33.10
N SER A 225 -15.63 8.73 33.19
CA SER A 225 -14.78 9.89 33.48
C SER A 225 -14.83 10.91 32.34
N ASN A 226 -14.29 12.10 32.59
CA ASN A 226 -13.85 12.94 31.47
C ASN A 226 -12.66 12.25 30.76
N PRO A 227 -12.47 12.49 29.45
CA PRO A 227 -11.34 11.93 28.72
C PRO A 227 -10.02 12.50 29.26
N PHE A 228 -9.09 11.61 29.59
CA PHE A 228 -7.69 11.91 29.89
C PHE A 228 -6.85 11.72 28.63
N THR A 229 -6.10 12.73 28.21
CA THR A 229 -5.28 12.63 27.00
C THR A 229 -3.86 12.23 27.37
N LEU A 230 -3.41 11.08 26.84
CA LEU A 230 -2.01 10.68 26.91
C LEU A 230 -1.35 10.98 25.56
N ASP A 231 -0.25 11.72 25.60
CA ASP A 231 0.55 12.04 24.43
C ASP A 231 1.87 11.25 24.44
N VAL A 232 2.15 10.47 23.39
CA VAL A 232 3.35 9.63 23.33
C VAL A 232 4.34 10.19 22.33
N TYR A 233 5.49 10.64 22.84
CA TYR A 233 6.61 11.12 22.05
C TYR A 233 7.43 9.97 21.48
N TYR A 234 7.82 10.07 20.22
CA TYR A 234 8.55 9.03 19.49
C TYR A 234 9.49 9.59 18.42
N GLY A 235 10.36 8.72 17.93
CA GLY A 235 11.33 9.04 16.90
C GLY A 235 12.54 9.86 17.41
N PRO A 236 13.40 10.32 16.48
CA PRO A 236 13.21 10.19 15.04
C PRO A 236 13.45 8.77 14.53
N ASP A 237 12.51 8.27 13.72
CA ASP A 237 12.67 7.01 13.00
C ASP A 237 13.81 7.11 11.97
N THR A 238 14.21 5.98 11.38
CA THR A 238 15.32 5.95 10.42
C THR A 238 15.12 6.94 9.27
N PRO A 239 16.01 7.94 9.09
CA PRO A 239 15.86 8.96 8.07
C PRO A 239 15.99 8.41 6.65
N LYS A 240 15.28 9.03 5.71
CA LYS A 240 15.35 8.77 4.28
C LYS A 240 15.79 10.04 3.56
N ILE A 241 16.72 9.90 2.61
CA ILE A 241 17.20 11.01 1.79
C ILE A 241 16.62 10.87 0.39
N PHE A 242 15.91 11.89 -0.07
CA PHE A 242 15.33 11.99 -1.39
C PHE A 242 16.11 12.98 -2.26
N PRO A 243 16.11 12.78 -3.59
CA PRO A 243 15.62 11.60 -4.29
C PRO A 243 16.53 10.37 -4.05
N PRO A 244 16.13 9.13 -4.38
CA PRO A 244 16.93 7.93 -4.07
C PRO A 244 18.15 7.74 -4.98
N TYR A 245 18.17 8.35 -6.17
CA TYR A 245 19.28 8.22 -7.11
C TYR A 245 20.54 8.96 -6.63
N LYS A 246 21.70 8.43 -7.02
CA LYS A 246 23.02 8.91 -6.59
C LYS A 246 23.73 9.81 -7.61
N TYR A 247 23.37 9.73 -8.88
CA TYR A 247 24.07 10.41 -9.97
C TYR A 247 23.42 11.76 -10.31
N PHE A 248 24.25 12.78 -10.54
CA PHE A 248 23.83 14.12 -10.96
C PHE A 248 24.70 14.58 -12.13
N GLU A 249 24.13 15.29 -13.10
CA GLU A 249 24.89 15.87 -14.22
C GLU A 249 25.52 17.21 -13.81
N GLU A 250 26.78 17.42 -14.21
CA GLU A 250 27.48 18.68 -14.03
C GLU A 250 26.69 19.88 -14.59
N GLY A 251 26.69 20.98 -13.85
CA GLY A 251 25.99 22.22 -14.19
C GLY A 251 24.51 22.23 -13.82
N GLN A 252 23.92 21.09 -13.44
CA GLN A 252 22.54 21.03 -12.91
C GLN A 252 22.47 21.45 -11.44
N SER A 253 21.25 21.63 -10.93
CA SER A 253 21.01 21.83 -9.50
C SER A 253 20.89 20.49 -8.79
N LEU A 254 21.62 20.32 -7.69
CA LEU A 254 21.45 19.21 -6.77
C LEU A 254 20.55 19.65 -5.62
N TRP A 255 19.49 18.88 -5.39
CA TRP A 255 18.58 19.05 -4.27
C TRP A 255 18.45 17.71 -3.54
N LEU A 256 18.63 17.74 -2.22
CA LEU A 256 18.42 16.60 -1.34
C LEU A 256 17.47 17.01 -0.22
N SER A 257 16.50 16.17 0.11
CA SER A 257 15.60 16.35 1.25
C SER A 257 15.71 15.16 2.19
N CYS A 258 15.90 15.42 3.48
CA CYS A 258 15.93 14.39 4.51
C CYS A 258 14.61 14.34 5.26
N GLN A 259 14.05 13.14 5.44
CA GLN A 259 12.76 12.96 6.10
C GLN A 259 12.85 11.81 7.11
N ALA A 260 12.39 12.07 8.33
CA ALA A 260 12.26 11.08 9.38
C ALA A 260 10.93 11.29 10.10
N THR A 261 10.28 10.20 10.48
CA THR A 261 9.05 10.25 11.26
C THR A 261 9.39 10.50 12.73
N SER A 262 8.88 11.58 13.32
CA SER A 262 9.11 11.90 14.73
C SER A 262 7.97 12.75 15.28
N TYR A 263 7.65 12.58 16.56
CA TYR A 263 6.75 13.47 17.28
C TYR A 263 7.28 13.72 18.70
N PRO A 264 7.48 14.98 19.13
CA PRO A 264 7.34 16.20 18.35
C PRO A 264 8.31 16.28 17.16
N GLU A 265 8.14 17.28 16.29
CA GLU A 265 8.96 17.45 15.08
C GLU A 265 10.47 17.45 15.39
N ALA A 266 11.25 16.74 14.58
CA ALA A 266 12.69 16.61 14.75
C ALA A 266 13.46 17.75 14.06
N GLN A 267 14.66 18.02 14.55
CA GLN A 267 15.62 18.97 13.99
C GLN A 267 16.58 18.26 13.04
N TYR A 268 16.87 18.91 11.90
CA TYR A 268 17.70 18.34 10.85
C TYR A 268 19.00 19.11 10.70
N SER A 269 20.10 18.41 10.42
CA SER A 269 21.36 19.02 10.03
C SER A 269 22.13 18.11 9.08
N TRP A 270 23.10 18.70 8.36
CA TRP A 270 23.85 17.97 7.33
C TRP A 270 25.35 18.06 7.56
N ILE A 271 26.04 16.96 7.29
CA ILE A 271 27.49 16.90 7.12
C ILE A 271 27.76 16.53 5.66
N ILE A 272 28.41 17.43 4.93
CA ILE A 272 28.76 17.23 3.52
C ILE A 272 30.27 17.15 3.43
N ASN A 273 30.80 16.00 3.00
CA ASN A 273 32.24 15.76 2.87
C ASN A 273 33.02 16.13 4.15
N GLY A 274 32.48 15.75 5.31
CA GLY A 274 33.08 16.00 6.62
C GLY A 274 32.88 17.42 7.18
N LYS A 275 32.25 18.34 6.43
CA LYS A 275 31.98 19.70 6.89
C LYS A 275 30.53 19.86 7.33
N PRO A 276 30.27 20.33 8.57
CA PRO A 276 28.92 20.62 9.01
C PRO A 276 28.34 21.78 8.19
N ARG A 277 27.04 21.69 7.89
CA ARG A 277 26.26 22.74 7.26
C ARG A 277 25.14 23.18 8.20
N LYS A 278 24.58 24.36 7.93
CA LYS A 278 23.47 24.93 8.73
C LYS A 278 22.34 23.90 8.88
N SER A 279 21.72 23.90 10.06
CA SER A 279 20.53 23.11 10.35
C SER A 279 19.41 23.46 9.35
N ASP A 280 19.08 22.48 8.51
CA ASP A 280 18.04 22.55 7.48
C ASP A 280 17.65 21.11 7.13
N GLN A 281 16.39 20.92 6.74
CA GLN A 281 15.88 19.64 6.26
C GLN A 281 16.40 19.34 4.85
N GLU A 282 16.72 20.39 4.08
CA GLU A 282 17.11 20.29 2.69
C GLU A 282 18.54 20.77 2.43
N VAL A 283 19.16 20.22 1.39
CA VAL A 283 20.43 20.70 0.84
C VAL A 283 20.23 21.06 -0.61
N PHE A 284 20.54 22.31 -0.94
CA PHE A 284 20.52 22.81 -2.30
C PHE A 284 21.92 23.29 -2.72
N ILE A 285 22.36 22.87 -3.91
CA ILE A 285 23.60 23.33 -4.54
C ILE A 285 23.28 23.66 -6.01
N HIS A 286 23.39 24.95 -6.37
CA HIS A 286 23.28 25.39 -7.77
C HIS A 286 24.54 25.01 -8.55
N LYS A 287 24.37 24.57 -9.80
CA LYS A 287 25.47 24.30 -10.75
C LYS A 287 26.55 23.40 -10.15
N VAL A 288 26.22 22.13 -9.93
CA VAL A 288 27.16 21.17 -9.35
C VAL A 288 28.34 20.87 -10.27
N SER A 289 29.47 20.54 -9.68
CA SER A 289 30.70 20.08 -10.35
C SER A 289 31.16 18.74 -9.77
N PRO A 290 32.11 18.02 -10.38
CA PRO A 290 32.66 16.78 -9.84
C PRO A 290 33.16 16.90 -8.39
N SER A 291 33.61 18.10 -7.97
CA SER A 291 34.05 18.39 -6.59
C SER A 291 32.94 18.33 -5.54
N ASN A 292 31.67 18.38 -5.95
CA ASN A 292 30.52 18.21 -5.06
C ASN A 292 30.17 16.75 -4.81
N SER A 293 30.85 15.80 -5.46
CA SER A 293 30.71 14.36 -5.17
C SER A 293 31.20 14.03 -3.75
N GLY A 294 30.64 12.97 -3.17
CA GLY A 294 31.08 12.41 -1.90
C GLY A 294 29.93 12.01 -0.98
N LEU A 295 30.16 12.08 0.33
CA LEU A 295 29.23 11.59 1.35
C LEU A 295 28.42 12.74 1.95
N TYR A 296 27.11 12.60 1.87
CA TYR A 296 26.11 13.51 2.41
C TYR A 296 25.40 12.80 3.55
N THR A 297 25.70 13.20 4.78
CA THR A 297 25.10 12.64 5.98
C THR A 297 24.03 13.59 6.50
N CYS A 298 22.79 13.12 6.55
CA CYS A 298 21.72 13.78 7.28
C CYS A 298 21.72 13.28 8.72
N LEU A 299 21.73 14.21 9.67
CA LEU A 299 21.57 13.98 11.10
C LEU A 299 20.18 14.50 11.49
N VAL A 300 19.46 13.70 12.27
CA VAL A 300 18.11 14.03 12.75
C VAL A 300 18.08 13.85 14.26
N ASN A 301 17.62 14.86 14.99
CA ASN A 301 17.56 14.86 16.45
C ASN A 301 16.18 15.29 16.92
N ASN A 302 15.60 14.56 17.88
CA ASN A 302 14.42 14.99 18.60
C ASN A 302 14.82 15.34 20.05
N PRO A 303 14.85 16.63 20.43
CA PRO A 303 15.28 17.05 21.76
C PRO A 303 14.31 16.63 22.87
N THR A 304 13.03 16.40 22.55
CA THR A 304 12.02 15.96 23.51
C THR A 304 12.19 14.50 23.88
N THR A 305 12.45 13.62 22.91
CA THR A 305 12.75 12.20 23.18
C THR A 305 14.20 11.97 23.59
N GLY A 306 15.08 12.96 23.36
CA GLY A 306 16.52 12.84 23.55
C GLY A 306 17.21 11.89 22.56
N ARG A 307 16.51 11.49 21.48
CA ARG A 307 16.99 10.53 20.49
C ARG A 307 17.51 11.21 19.25
N ASP A 308 18.54 10.62 18.65
CA ASP A 308 19.09 11.00 17.37
C ASP A 308 19.17 9.81 16.40
N ASN A 309 19.25 10.11 15.12
CA ASN A 309 19.39 9.15 14.05
C ASN A 309 20.09 9.80 12.86
N PHE A 310 20.59 9.00 11.92
CA PHE A 310 21.28 9.53 10.75
C PHE A 310 21.12 8.65 9.51
N LYS A 311 21.34 9.26 8.35
CA LYS A 311 21.42 8.55 7.08
C LYS A 311 22.54 9.11 6.23
N VAL A 312 23.34 8.22 5.65
CA VAL A 312 24.40 8.59 4.70
C VAL A 312 23.92 8.31 3.28
N LYS A 313 24.13 9.29 2.39
CA LYS A 313 23.93 9.17 0.95
C LYS A 313 25.23 9.49 0.22
N GLU A 314 25.60 8.61 -0.69
CA GLU A 314 26.68 8.85 -1.64
C GLU A 314 26.12 9.59 -2.86
N VAL A 315 26.78 10.69 -3.21
CA VAL A 315 26.46 11.53 -4.36
C VAL A 315 27.63 11.49 -5.33
N THR A 316 27.34 11.27 -6.61
CA THR A 316 28.33 11.30 -7.68
C THR A 316 27.88 12.28 -8.75
N VAL A 317 28.63 13.35 -8.92
CA VAL A 317 28.42 14.32 -10.00
C VAL A 317 29.27 13.89 -11.19
N VAL A 318 28.62 13.59 -12.31
CA VAL A 318 29.27 13.11 -13.53
C VAL A 318 29.40 14.28 -14.50
N GLU A 319 30.58 14.40 -15.11
CA GLU A 319 30.84 15.40 -16.15
C GLU A 319 29.89 15.26 -17.33
N LYS A 320 29.55 16.39 -17.94
CA LYS A 320 28.74 16.40 -19.16
C LYS A 320 29.51 15.77 -20.32
N LEU A 321 28.89 14.81 -21.00
CA LEU A 321 29.49 14.20 -22.20
C LEU A 321 29.59 15.22 -23.33
N ARG A 322 30.81 15.36 -23.85
CA ARG A 322 31.11 16.07 -25.10
C ARG A 322 30.78 15.15 -26.28
N LYS A 323 30.50 15.74 -27.44
CA LYS A 323 30.25 14.96 -28.65
C LYS A 323 31.57 14.32 -29.11
N PRO A 324 31.66 12.98 -29.24
CA PRO A 324 32.86 12.33 -29.73
C PRO A 324 33.01 12.56 -31.23
N HIS A 325 34.21 12.35 -31.76
CA HIS A 325 34.46 12.35 -33.20
C HIS A 325 35.29 11.13 -33.61
N ILE A 326 35.10 10.67 -34.85
CA ILE A 326 35.87 9.54 -35.40
C ILE A 326 37.06 10.09 -36.20
N GLN A 327 38.25 9.60 -35.88
CA GLN A 327 39.46 9.81 -36.66
C GLN A 327 39.70 8.59 -37.55
N ILE A 328 39.93 8.84 -38.83
CA ILE A 328 40.20 7.83 -39.85
C ILE A 328 41.24 8.39 -40.82
N LYS A 329 42.21 7.56 -41.26
CA LYS A 329 43.27 8.00 -42.20
C LYS A 329 42.70 8.27 -43.59
N ASN A 330 41.98 7.30 -44.14
CA ASN A 330 41.39 7.37 -45.47
C ASN A 330 39.92 6.97 -45.41
N LYS A 331 39.02 7.80 -45.96
CA LYS A 331 37.59 7.46 -46.10
C LYS A 331 37.31 6.55 -47.29
N THR A 332 38.34 6.28 -48.10
CA THR A 332 38.27 5.43 -49.28
C THR A 332 39.34 4.35 -49.16
N VAL A 333 38.93 3.08 -49.18
CA VAL A 333 39.81 1.93 -48.95
C VAL A 333 39.60 0.90 -50.05
N LEU A 334 40.69 0.31 -50.55
CA LEU A 334 40.63 -0.75 -51.55
C LEU A 334 40.10 -2.04 -50.91
N GLU A 335 39.35 -2.84 -51.67
CA GLU A 335 38.93 -4.18 -51.26
C GLU A 335 40.15 -5.03 -50.84
N HIS A 336 39.94 -5.97 -49.92
CA HIS A 336 40.98 -6.83 -49.33
C HIS A 336 42.03 -6.12 -48.45
N HIS A 337 41.96 -4.80 -48.28
CA HIS A 337 42.79 -4.06 -47.32
C HIS A 337 42.09 -3.95 -45.96
N PHE A 338 42.70 -3.24 -45.02
CA PHE A 338 42.16 -2.95 -43.70
C PHE A 338 41.92 -1.45 -43.50
N VAL A 339 41.01 -1.12 -42.59
CA VAL A 339 40.75 0.25 -42.14
C VAL A 339 40.77 0.32 -40.62
N ASP A 340 41.37 1.38 -40.10
CA ASP A 340 41.39 1.69 -38.67
C ASP A 340 40.61 2.98 -38.42
N LEU A 341 39.60 2.88 -37.54
CA LEU A 341 38.82 4.00 -37.04
C LEU A 341 39.07 4.17 -35.55
N THR A 342 39.39 5.39 -35.12
CA THR A 342 39.59 5.72 -33.71
C THR A 342 38.50 6.66 -33.22
N CYS A 343 37.78 6.28 -32.17
CA CYS A 343 36.84 7.16 -31.49
C CYS A 343 37.60 8.08 -30.52
N VAL A 344 37.49 9.39 -30.74
CA VAL A 344 38.16 10.40 -29.93
C VAL A 344 37.14 11.15 -29.09
N SER A 345 37.37 11.10 -27.78
CA SER A 345 36.64 11.84 -26.76
C SER A 345 37.62 12.27 -25.66
N GLU A 346 37.35 13.42 -25.06
CA GLU A 346 38.12 13.98 -23.94
C GLU A 346 37.53 13.57 -22.58
N ASN A 347 36.33 12.97 -22.57
CA ASN A 347 35.69 12.55 -21.33
C ASN A 347 36.41 11.33 -20.73
N PRO A 348 36.85 11.37 -19.46
CA PRO A 348 37.48 10.24 -18.80
C PRO A 348 36.44 9.19 -18.37
N GLY A 349 36.87 7.93 -18.21
CA GLY A 349 36.05 6.87 -17.60
C GLY A 349 34.77 6.49 -18.38
N ILE A 350 34.68 6.84 -19.65
CA ILE A 350 33.54 6.52 -20.52
C ILE A 350 33.61 5.10 -21.08
N SER A 351 32.45 4.55 -21.43
CA SER A 351 32.35 3.36 -22.27
C SER A 351 32.16 3.74 -23.73
N ILE A 352 32.79 3.01 -24.65
CA ILE A 352 32.74 3.27 -26.10
C ILE A 352 32.13 2.07 -26.81
N TRP A 353 31.24 2.36 -27.76
CA TRP A 353 30.63 1.35 -28.64
C TRP A 353 30.53 1.87 -30.06
N TRP A 354 30.65 0.97 -31.04
CA TRP A 354 30.59 1.32 -32.46
C TRP A 354 29.30 0.86 -33.09
N THR A 355 28.83 1.66 -34.03
CA THR A 355 27.67 1.37 -34.85
C THR A 355 28.02 1.53 -36.33
N PHE A 356 27.45 0.66 -37.15
CA PHE A 356 27.51 0.69 -38.60
C PHE A 356 26.08 0.69 -39.12
N ASN A 357 25.70 1.69 -39.92
CA ASN A 357 24.33 1.88 -40.41
C ASN A 357 23.29 1.73 -39.28
N ASN A 358 23.53 2.41 -38.16
CA ASN A 358 22.72 2.39 -36.93
C ASN A 358 22.61 1.03 -36.22
N LYS A 359 23.42 0.03 -36.58
CA LYS A 359 23.47 -1.27 -35.91
C LYS A 359 24.77 -1.42 -35.16
N ARG A 360 24.68 -1.92 -33.93
CA ARG A 360 25.86 -2.16 -33.07
C ARG A 360 26.76 -3.21 -33.71
N LEU A 361 28.01 -2.86 -33.89
CA LEU A 361 29.03 -3.78 -34.38
C LEU A 361 29.41 -4.77 -33.27
N LYS A 362 29.73 -6.00 -33.68
CA LYS A 362 30.21 -7.07 -32.81
C LYS A 362 31.56 -7.56 -33.32
N THR A 363 32.35 -8.12 -32.42
CA THR A 363 33.62 -8.74 -32.78
C THR A 363 33.36 -9.91 -33.73
N THR A 364 34.15 -9.98 -34.79
CA THR A 364 34.19 -11.09 -35.75
C THR A 364 35.63 -11.31 -36.18
N ASP A 365 35.90 -12.34 -36.99
CA ASP A 365 37.24 -12.58 -37.54
C ASP A 365 37.79 -11.37 -38.34
N ARG A 366 36.91 -10.51 -38.88
CA ARG A 366 37.28 -9.31 -39.64
C ARG A 366 37.14 -8.00 -38.87
N VAL A 367 36.36 -7.96 -37.79
CA VAL A 367 36.01 -6.74 -37.03
C VAL A 367 36.55 -6.87 -35.62
N VAL A 368 37.57 -6.08 -35.30
CA VAL A 368 38.31 -6.16 -34.03
C VAL A 368 38.26 -4.82 -33.30
N PHE A 369 37.95 -4.86 -32.01
CA PHE A 369 37.98 -3.70 -31.12
C PHE A 369 39.20 -3.77 -30.20
N THR A 370 39.93 -2.66 -30.10
CA THR A 370 41.11 -2.54 -29.22
C THR A 370 41.04 -1.27 -28.37
N LEU A 371 41.92 -1.18 -27.36
CA LEU A 371 41.99 -0.03 -26.44
C LEU A 371 40.64 0.29 -25.76
N ASN A 372 40.00 -0.70 -25.14
CA ASN A 372 38.66 -0.57 -24.54
C ASN A 372 37.60 -0.05 -25.53
N ASN A 373 37.54 -0.68 -26.70
CA ASN A 373 36.69 -0.31 -27.83
C ASN A 373 36.95 1.07 -28.43
N ARG A 374 38.05 1.74 -28.07
CA ARG A 374 38.38 3.05 -28.62
C ARG A 374 38.82 2.98 -30.09
N SER A 375 39.46 1.88 -30.48
CA SER A 375 39.88 1.64 -31.87
C SER A 375 39.10 0.47 -32.47
N LEU A 376 38.64 0.65 -33.70
CA LEU A 376 37.93 -0.31 -34.53
C LEU A 376 38.76 -0.59 -35.78
N THR A 377 39.23 -1.82 -35.90
CA THR A 377 39.93 -2.31 -37.10
C THR A 377 39.01 -3.25 -37.87
N ILE A 378 38.86 -3.01 -39.17
CA ILE A 378 38.06 -3.87 -40.07
C ILE A 378 38.96 -4.31 -41.22
N GLY A 379 39.12 -5.61 -41.42
CA GLY A 379 39.91 -6.17 -42.51
C GLY A 379 39.86 -7.70 -42.57
N PRO A 380 39.89 -8.32 -43.75
CA PRO A 380 39.85 -7.70 -45.08
C PRO A 380 38.50 -7.03 -45.38
N ILE A 381 38.54 -5.84 -45.98
CA ILE A 381 37.38 -5.03 -46.38
C ILE A 381 36.68 -5.64 -47.59
N THR A 382 35.34 -5.69 -47.54
CA THR A 382 34.48 -6.07 -48.68
C THR A 382 33.55 -4.92 -49.07
N LYS A 383 32.90 -5.01 -50.24
CA LYS A 383 31.93 -4.00 -50.70
C LYS A 383 30.76 -3.76 -49.72
N GLU A 384 30.42 -4.74 -48.89
CA GLU A 384 29.36 -4.66 -47.88
C GLU A 384 29.74 -3.81 -46.66
N ASP A 385 31.04 -3.55 -46.45
CA ASP A 385 31.53 -2.69 -45.37
C ASP A 385 31.43 -1.19 -45.74
N ALA A 386 30.98 -0.86 -46.96
CA ALA A 386 30.69 0.52 -47.35
C ALA A 386 29.44 1.05 -46.62
N GLY A 387 29.56 2.19 -45.92
CA GLY A 387 28.45 2.78 -45.18
C GLY A 387 28.89 3.71 -44.06
N ALA A 388 27.93 4.11 -43.22
CA ALA A 388 28.12 5.09 -42.16
C ALA A 388 28.51 4.44 -40.83
N TYR A 389 29.66 4.84 -40.29
CA TYR A 389 30.16 4.43 -38.99
C TYR A 389 30.01 5.57 -37.98
N GLN A 390 29.56 5.24 -36.77
CA GLN A 390 29.48 6.17 -35.63
C GLN A 390 30.01 5.50 -34.37
N CYS A 391 30.61 6.29 -33.48
CA CYS A 391 30.93 5.84 -32.13
C CYS A 391 30.03 6.52 -31.11
N GLU A 392 29.54 5.73 -30.16
CA GLU A 392 28.77 6.18 -29.01
C GLU A 392 29.67 6.15 -27.78
N VAL A 393 29.70 7.26 -27.04
CA VAL A 393 30.32 7.35 -25.73
C VAL A 393 29.25 7.45 -24.66
N SER A 394 29.40 6.73 -23.57
CA SER A 394 28.43 6.71 -22.47
C SER A 394 29.08 6.77 -21.10
N ASN A 395 28.40 7.43 -20.17
CA ASN A 395 28.68 7.39 -18.72
C ASN A 395 27.47 6.75 -18.00
N PRO A 396 27.47 6.57 -16.66
CA PRO A 396 26.35 5.97 -15.93
C PRO A 396 25.00 6.71 -16.03
N PHE A 397 24.97 7.94 -16.56
CA PHE A 397 23.80 8.80 -16.59
C PHE A 397 23.27 9.07 -18.01
N ASN A 398 24.14 9.24 -19.00
CA ASN A 398 23.77 9.57 -20.38
C ASN A 398 24.75 9.01 -21.42
N SER A 399 24.35 9.09 -22.70
CA SER A 399 25.21 8.77 -23.86
C SER A 399 25.18 9.85 -24.94
N ARG A 400 26.19 9.85 -25.80
CA ARG A 400 26.37 10.77 -26.93
C ARG A 400 26.98 10.05 -28.13
N LEU A 401 26.40 10.27 -29.31
CA LEU A 401 26.89 9.76 -30.59
C LEU A 401 27.81 10.77 -31.31
N SER A 402 28.77 10.25 -32.06
CA SER A 402 29.56 11.03 -33.02
C SER A 402 28.73 11.39 -34.24
N ASP A 403 29.24 12.33 -35.04
CA ASP A 403 28.81 12.44 -36.43
C ASP A 403 29.18 11.17 -37.23
N PRO A 404 28.37 10.78 -38.24
CA PRO A 404 28.65 9.62 -39.06
C PRO A 404 29.84 9.86 -40.00
N VAL A 405 30.72 8.87 -40.09
CA VAL A 405 31.80 8.80 -41.08
C VAL A 405 31.44 7.75 -42.12
N SER A 406 31.26 8.17 -43.37
CA SER A 406 30.96 7.26 -44.48
C SER A 406 32.25 6.70 -45.08
N LEU A 407 32.37 5.37 -45.09
CA LEU A 407 33.46 4.62 -45.73
C LEU A 407 33.06 4.23 -47.15
N ALA A 408 33.92 4.56 -48.12
CA ALA A 408 33.80 4.11 -49.50
C ALA A 408 34.80 2.97 -49.78
N VAL A 409 34.33 1.92 -50.45
CA VAL A 409 35.16 0.78 -50.83
C VAL A 409 35.41 0.79 -52.33
N LEU A 410 36.68 0.82 -52.72
CA LEU A 410 37.11 0.69 -54.11
C LEU A 410 37.37 -0.76 -54.43
N TYR A 411 36.68 -1.29 -55.42
CA TYR A 411 36.82 -2.65 -55.90
C TYR A 411 36.95 -2.62 -57.42
N GLU A 412 37.66 -3.60 -57.98
CA GLU A 412 37.70 -3.77 -59.42
C GLU A 412 36.29 -4.18 -59.89
N PRO A 413 35.76 -3.57 -60.97
CA PRO A 413 34.46 -3.97 -61.49
C PRO A 413 34.55 -5.45 -61.89
N SER A 414 33.82 -6.30 -61.16
CA SER A 414 33.68 -7.72 -61.50
C SER A 414 33.36 -7.81 -62.99
N LYS A 415 34.20 -8.49 -63.78
CA LYS A 415 33.89 -8.83 -65.17
C LYS A 415 32.56 -9.58 -65.13
N ARG A 416 31.47 -8.87 -65.46
CA ARG A 416 30.16 -9.47 -65.63
C ARG A 416 30.31 -10.35 -66.86
N ASN A 417 30.58 -11.64 -66.66
CA ASN A 417 30.33 -12.63 -67.69
C ASN A 417 28.84 -12.52 -67.96
N TYR A 418 28.48 -11.75 -68.98
CA TYR A 418 27.18 -11.88 -69.59
C TYR A 418 27.10 -13.33 -70.06
N PRO A 419 26.20 -14.17 -69.51
CA PRO A 419 25.77 -15.31 -70.29
C PRO A 419 25.17 -14.68 -71.55
N ILE A 420 25.73 -15.01 -72.71
CA ILE A 420 25.10 -14.74 -73.99
C ILE A 420 23.80 -15.55 -73.96
N SER A 421 22.73 -14.96 -73.42
CA SER A 421 21.40 -15.46 -73.63
C SER A 421 21.11 -15.23 -75.10
N ALA A 422 20.99 -16.32 -75.84
CA ALA A 422 20.44 -16.33 -77.19
C ALA A 422 19.01 -15.79 -77.10
N PRO A 423 18.80 -14.47 -77.31
CA PRO A 423 18.20 -14.03 -78.56
C PRO A 423 18.60 -12.58 -78.95
N MET A 424 19.89 -12.27 -79.07
CA MET A 424 20.35 -11.05 -79.79
C MET A 424 21.04 -11.37 -81.14
N ALA A 425 21.07 -12.64 -81.55
CA ALA A 425 21.50 -13.04 -82.89
C ALA A 425 20.37 -12.95 -83.95
N ALA A 426 19.12 -12.73 -83.54
CA ALA A 426 17.98 -12.67 -84.45
C ALA A 426 17.75 -11.29 -85.10
N ALA A 427 18.31 -10.20 -84.54
CA ALA A 427 18.17 -8.86 -85.12
C ALA A 427 19.12 -8.61 -86.31
N LEU A 428 20.29 -9.27 -86.35
CA LEU A 428 21.28 -9.12 -87.43
C LEU A 428 20.96 -9.95 -88.68
N VAL A 429 20.07 -10.95 -88.60
CA VAL A 429 19.64 -11.76 -89.76
C VAL A 429 18.49 -11.08 -90.53
N VAL A 430 17.66 -10.29 -89.84
CA VAL A 430 16.53 -9.56 -90.47
C VAL A 430 17.03 -8.37 -91.29
N GLU A 431 18.11 -7.70 -90.90
CA GLU A 431 18.75 -6.66 -91.72
C GLU A 431 19.48 -7.22 -92.94
N PHE A 432 20.08 -8.42 -92.85
CA PHE A 432 20.75 -9.07 -93.97
C PHE A 432 19.77 -9.59 -95.03
N LEU A 433 18.61 -10.10 -94.62
CA LEU A 433 17.55 -10.55 -95.54
C LEU A 433 16.79 -9.38 -96.20
N ALA A 434 16.60 -8.26 -95.48
CA ALA A 434 16.06 -7.04 -96.08
C ALA A 434 17.04 -6.41 -97.10
N GLY A 435 18.35 -6.45 -96.82
CA GLY A 435 19.39 -6.01 -97.77
C GLY A 435 19.43 -6.84 -99.06
N LEU A 436 19.24 -8.16 -98.98
CA LEU A 436 19.19 -9.04 -100.16
C LEU A 436 17.93 -8.81 -101.02
N ALA A 437 16.79 -8.49 -100.41
CA ALA A 437 15.57 -8.13 -101.15
C ALA A 437 15.70 -6.78 -101.89
N ILE A 438 16.39 -5.79 -101.29
CA ILE A 438 16.64 -4.49 -101.92
C ILE A 438 17.64 -4.61 -103.08
N LEU A 439 18.69 -5.43 -102.94
CA LEU A 439 19.65 -5.71 -104.03
C LEU A 439 19.00 -6.50 -105.19
N GLY A 440 18.13 -7.46 -104.88
CA GLY A 440 17.34 -8.17 -105.89
C GLY A 440 16.36 -7.25 -106.65
N GLY A 441 15.69 -6.34 -105.95
CA GLY A 441 14.80 -5.33 -106.56
C GLY A 441 15.55 -4.32 -107.46
N LEU A 442 16.73 -3.87 -107.04
CA LEU A 442 17.56 -2.96 -107.85
C LEU A 442 18.11 -3.65 -109.11
N ALA A 443 18.52 -4.92 -109.04
CA ALA A 443 18.93 -5.69 -110.21
C ALA A 443 17.79 -5.88 -111.21
N TYR A 444 16.58 -6.16 -110.72
CA TYR A 444 15.37 -6.26 -111.55
C TYR A 444 15.03 -4.93 -112.25
N PHE A 445 15.13 -3.80 -111.53
CA PHE A 445 14.87 -2.48 -112.09
C PHE A 445 15.90 -2.06 -113.14
N VAL A 446 17.19 -2.37 -112.94
CA VAL A 446 18.25 -2.10 -113.92
C VAL A 446 18.05 -2.96 -115.18
N PHE A 447 17.63 -4.22 -115.05
CA PHE A 447 17.36 -5.09 -116.19
C PHE A 447 16.22 -4.56 -117.07
N PHE A 448 15.12 -4.11 -116.46
CA PHE A 448 14.00 -3.50 -117.21
C PHE A 448 14.34 -2.13 -117.79
N LYS A 449 15.13 -1.30 -117.09
CA LYS A 449 15.62 -0.02 -117.63
C LYS A 449 16.53 -0.22 -118.85
N LYS A 450 17.30 -1.32 -118.89
CA LYS A 450 18.16 -1.70 -120.01
C LYS A 450 17.36 -2.22 -121.23
N LEU A 451 16.21 -2.85 -121.00
CA LEU A 451 15.26 -3.21 -122.06
C LEU A 451 14.56 -1.98 -122.65
N HIS A 452 14.23 -0.98 -121.83
CA HIS A 452 13.60 0.27 -122.30
C HIS A 452 14.57 1.21 -123.04
N THR A 453 15.84 1.27 -122.62
CA THR A 453 16.86 2.10 -123.30
C THR A 453 17.35 1.52 -124.63
N ARG A 454 17.19 0.21 -124.86
CA ARG A 454 17.44 -0.41 -126.17
C ARG A 454 16.31 -0.13 -127.18
N ALA A 455 15.11 0.22 -126.71
CA ALA A 455 13.99 0.61 -127.55
C ALA A 455 14.01 2.10 -127.97
N GLU A 456 14.74 2.96 -127.27
CA GLU A 456 14.84 4.40 -127.59
C GLU A 456 16.11 4.80 -128.35
N THR A 457 17.13 3.95 -128.37
CA THR A 457 18.39 4.20 -129.10
C THR A 457 18.29 4.00 -130.62
N GLU A 458 17.16 3.51 -131.15
CA GLU A 458 16.85 3.53 -132.58
C GLU A 458 16.14 4.81 -133.06
N LYS A 459 15.77 5.76 -132.17
CA LYS A 459 14.95 6.93 -132.55
C LYS A 459 15.62 8.31 -132.49
N ALA A 460 16.88 8.45 -132.05
CA ALA A 460 17.47 9.77 -131.77
C ALA A 460 18.87 10.02 -132.37
N ALA A 461 19.19 9.42 -133.54
CA ALA A 461 20.38 9.75 -134.34
C ALA A 461 19.99 10.47 -135.64
N SER A 462 19.33 11.63 -135.55
CA SER A 462 19.19 12.58 -136.67
C SER A 462 18.67 13.94 -136.16
N ALA A 463 19.60 14.88 -135.94
CA ALA A 463 19.44 16.36 -135.93
C ALA A 463 20.47 16.96 -134.96
N LYS A 464 21.60 17.47 -135.49
CA LYS A 464 21.84 18.90 -135.81
C LYS A 464 22.04 19.76 -134.54
N LYS A 465 23.00 20.69 -134.44
CA LYS A 465 24.19 21.13 -135.20
C LYS A 465 24.55 22.49 -134.58
N ALA A 466 25.85 22.80 -134.47
CA ALA A 466 26.47 24.14 -134.64
C ALA A 466 26.05 25.26 -133.65
N GLY A 467 26.85 26.27 -133.33
CA GLY A 467 28.18 26.79 -133.70
C GLY A 467 28.39 28.04 -132.80
N ASP A 468 29.55 28.28 -132.19
CA ASP A 468 30.84 28.81 -132.69
C ASP A 468 30.97 30.36 -132.63
N LYS A 469 31.98 30.81 -131.85
CA LYS A 469 32.87 32.02 -131.88
C LYS A 469 32.29 33.44 -132.00
N GLY A 470 32.89 34.51 -131.44
CA GLY A 470 34.20 34.76 -130.82
C GLY A 470 34.74 36.13 -131.31
N ASP A 471 35.50 36.91 -130.53
CA ASP A 471 36.57 37.77 -131.10
C ASP A 471 37.58 38.38 -130.10
N TYR A 472 38.78 38.65 -130.64
CA TYR A 472 40.08 39.03 -130.05
C TYR A 472 40.33 40.54 -129.88
N LYS A 473 41.34 40.93 -129.06
CA LYS A 473 42.29 42.02 -129.41
C LYS A 473 43.58 42.03 -128.58
N SER A 474 44.67 42.44 -129.23
CA SER A 474 46.08 42.52 -128.81
C SER A 474 46.60 43.99 -128.79
N ILE A 475 47.92 44.18 -128.49
CA ILE A 475 48.83 45.37 -128.62
C ILE A 475 49.22 46.01 -127.26
N PRO A 476 50.42 46.62 -127.02
CA PRO A 476 51.61 46.98 -127.85
C PRO A 476 52.92 46.28 -127.39
N THR A 477 54.13 46.43 -127.95
CA THR A 477 54.88 47.50 -128.66
C THR A 477 55.91 46.82 -129.55
#